data_AF-A0A323UPA3-F1
#
_entry.id   AF-A0A323UPA3-F1
#
_cell.length_a   1.000
_cell.length_b   1.000
_cell.length_c   1.000
_cell.angle_alpha   90.00
_cell.angle_beta   90.00
_cell.angle_gamma   90.00
#
_symmetry.space_group_name_H-M   'P 1'
#
loop_
_entity.id
_entity.type
_entity.pdbx_description
1 polymer ?
#
loop_
_entity_poly.entity_id
_entity_poly.type
_entity_poly.pdbx_seq_one_letter_code
_entity_poly.pdbx_strand_id
1 'polypeptide(L)'
;ARTYAGYSSATGAFTAESRDGAILVRVAADPIRYERRLADGSVEEYAFSDGAVAYPRRIFLTRLRDPSGNAVDLSYDAQRRLVALTDAVGRQTVFDYQLAGQPLLLTRITDPFGRSASIDYDAQGRLSRITDVLGLTSSFTYNSATFITAMTTPYGTTQFAFGESGTTRWLNITDPL
;
A
#
# COMPACT_ATOMS: atom_id res chain seq x y z
N ALA A 1 -7.65 -11.04 -9.92
CA ALA A 1 -7.78 -10.01 -10.96
C ALA A 1 -9.25 -9.80 -11.28
N ARG A 2 -9.68 -8.55 -11.47
CA ARG A 2 -11.02 -8.20 -11.98
C ARG A 2 -10.91 -8.03 -13.50
N THR A 3 -11.94 -8.43 -14.23
CA THR A 3 -11.98 -8.29 -15.70
C THR A 3 -13.26 -7.54 -16.07
N TYR A 4 -13.12 -6.46 -16.85
CA TYR A 4 -14.24 -5.72 -17.41
C TYR A 4 -14.37 -6.04 -18.90
N ALA A 5 -15.58 -6.33 -19.35
CA ALA A 5 -15.92 -6.65 -20.74
C ALA A 5 -17.09 -5.78 -21.23
N GLY A 6 -17.45 -5.90 -22.51
CA GLY A 6 -18.60 -5.17 -23.07
C GLY A 6 -18.38 -3.66 -23.18
N TYR A 7 -17.18 -3.24 -23.60
CA TYR A 7 -16.87 -1.83 -23.81
C TYR A 7 -17.78 -1.19 -24.88
N SER A 8 -18.43 -0.09 -24.53
CA SER A 8 -19.19 0.76 -25.45
C SER A 8 -18.35 1.99 -25.82
N SER A 9 -18.03 2.14 -27.11
CA SER A 9 -17.34 3.33 -27.61
C SER A 9 -18.19 4.60 -27.55
N ALA A 10 -19.52 4.47 -27.49
CA ALA A 10 -20.44 5.59 -27.40
C ALA A 10 -20.44 6.26 -26.02
N THR A 11 -20.28 5.47 -24.95
CA THR A 11 -20.31 5.97 -23.56
C THR A 11 -18.95 5.90 -22.86
N GLY A 12 -18.00 5.16 -23.43
CA GLY A 12 -16.74 4.83 -22.77
C GLY A 12 -16.88 3.81 -21.62
N ALA A 13 -18.09 3.31 -21.36
CA ALA A 13 -18.37 2.41 -20.24
C ALA A 13 -18.21 0.94 -20.63
N PHE A 14 -17.79 0.13 -19.67
CA PHE A 14 -17.86 -1.32 -19.71
C PHE A 14 -19.17 -1.80 -19.08
N THR A 15 -19.52 -3.07 -19.27
CA THR A 15 -20.62 -3.70 -18.54
C THR A 15 -20.34 -3.68 -17.04
N ALA A 16 -21.39 -3.45 -16.23
CA ALA A 16 -21.31 -3.51 -14.78
C ALA A 16 -20.75 -4.86 -14.29
N GLU A 17 -19.86 -4.80 -13.30
CA GLU A 17 -19.27 -5.99 -12.68
C GLU A 17 -20.32 -6.72 -11.84
N SER A 18 -20.43 -8.04 -11.98
CA SER A 18 -21.46 -8.83 -11.30
C SER A 18 -21.29 -8.92 -9.79
N ARG A 19 -20.09 -8.65 -9.26
CA ARG A 19 -19.79 -8.79 -7.82
C ARG A 19 -20.27 -7.61 -6.99
N ASP A 20 -20.06 -6.40 -7.48
CA ASP A 20 -20.30 -5.17 -6.72
C ASP A 20 -21.04 -4.09 -7.54
N GLY A 21 -21.48 -4.43 -8.76
CA GLY A 21 -22.22 -3.52 -9.63
C GLY A 21 -21.36 -2.38 -10.20
N ALA A 22 -20.05 -2.38 -9.95
CA ALA A 22 -19.19 -1.29 -10.36
C ALA A 22 -19.09 -1.21 -11.89
N ILE A 23 -19.12 0.01 -12.42
CA ILE A 23 -18.95 0.29 -13.84
C ILE A 23 -17.60 0.95 -14.04
N LEU A 24 -16.73 0.31 -14.83
CA LEU A 24 -15.52 0.95 -15.32
C LEU A 24 -15.85 1.84 -16.52
N VAL A 25 -15.34 3.07 -16.53
CA VAL A 25 -15.57 4.05 -17.58
C VAL A 25 -14.23 4.63 -18.01
N ARG A 26 -13.92 4.57 -19.31
CA ARG A 26 -12.79 5.30 -19.89
C ARG A 26 -13.19 6.75 -20.09
N VAL A 27 -12.70 7.64 -19.23
CA VAL A 27 -13.07 9.07 -19.23
C VAL A 27 -12.14 9.94 -20.06
N ALA A 28 -10.91 9.48 -20.34
CA ALA A 28 -9.99 10.16 -21.26
C ALA A 28 -9.12 9.14 -22.01
N ALA A 29 -8.70 9.47 -23.23
CA ALA A 29 -7.85 8.63 -24.08
C ALA A 29 -6.37 9.05 -24.06
N ASP A 30 -6.09 10.36 -23.92
CA ASP A 30 -4.75 10.91 -23.84
C ASP A 30 -4.68 12.15 -22.90
N PRO A 31 -4.00 12.06 -21.74
CA PRO A 31 -3.55 10.82 -21.14
C PRO A 31 -4.74 9.90 -20.84
N ILE A 32 -4.51 8.59 -20.90
CA ILE A 32 -5.56 7.60 -20.58
C ILE A 32 -6.03 7.80 -19.13
N ARG A 33 -7.34 7.78 -18.90
CA ARG A 33 -7.91 7.80 -17.55
C ARG A 33 -9.15 6.92 -17.48
N TYR A 34 -9.31 6.24 -16.35
CA TYR A 34 -10.49 5.46 -16.04
C TYR A 34 -11.10 5.89 -14.71
N GLU A 35 -12.42 5.81 -14.63
CA GLU A 35 -13.17 5.86 -13.39
C GLU A 35 -13.85 4.52 -13.17
N ARG A 36 -13.68 3.93 -12.00
CA ARG A 36 -14.52 2.84 -11.55
C ARG A 36 -15.56 3.43 -10.61
N ARG A 37 -16.81 3.42 -11.07
CA ARG A 37 -17.97 4.00 -10.36
C ARG A 37 -18.69 2.88 -9.62
N LEU A 38 -18.73 2.96 -8.30
CA LEU A 38 -19.31 1.94 -7.43
C LEU A 38 -20.82 2.19 -7.25
N ALA A 39 -21.55 1.14 -6.86
CA ALA A 39 -23.01 1.20 -6.66
C ALA A 39 -23.43 2.13 -5.50
N ASP A 40 -22.54 2.35 -4.52
CA ASP A 40 -22.76 3.27 -3.39
C ASP A 40 -22.56 4.75 -3.77
N GLY A 41 -22.10 5.04 -5.00
CA GLY A 41 -21.76 6.38 -5.48
C GLY A 41 -20.28 6.75 -5.32
N SER A 42 -19.47 5.91 -4.68
CA SER A 42 -18.03 6.10 -4.58
C SER A 42 -17.36 5.96 -5.96
N VAL A 43 -16.23 6.65 -6.15
CA VAL A 43 -15.47 6.61 -7.40
C VAL A 43 -13.99 6.39 -7.13
N GLU A 44 -13.41 5.43 -7.84
CA GLU A 44 -11.97 5.18 -7.90
C GLU A 44 -11.44 5.71 -9.25
N GLU A 45 -10.52 6.67 -9.23
CA GLU A 45 -9.93 7.27 -10.43
C GLU A 45 -8.53 6.71 -10.69
N TYR A 46 -8.31 6.23 -11.90
CA TYR A 46 -7.05 5.68 -12.38
C TYR A 46 -6.49 6.61 -13.46
N ALA A 47 -5.46 7.39 -13.11
CA ALA A 47 -4.92 8.43 -14.00
C ALA A 47 -3.38 8.43 -14.15
N PHE A 48 -2.67 7.54 -13.46
CA PHE A 48 -1.20 7.45 -13.56
C PHE A 48 -0.81 6.23 -14.40
N SER A 49 -0.31 6.41 -15.63
CA SER A 49 0.04 5.30 -16.54
C SER A 49 1.50 4.89 -16.38
N ASP A 50 1.79 3.61 -16.56
CA ASP A 50 3.16 3.09 -16.66
C ASP A 50 3.90 3.44 -17.96
N GLY A 51 3.32 4.29 -18.82
CA GLY A 51 3.86 4.71 -20.11
C GLY A 51 3.63 3.73 -21.26
N ALA A 52 3.08 2.55 -21.00
CA ALA A 52 2.81 1.59 -22.08
C ALA A 52 1.70 2.09 -23.01
N VAL A 53 1.95 2.07 -24.32
CA VAL A 53 0.99 2.48 -25.36
C VAL A 53 0.12 1.31 -25.85
N ALA A 54 0.46 0.08 -25.47
CA ALA A 54 -0.25 -1.14 -25.85
C ALA A 54 -0.37 -2.09 -24.64
N TYR A 55 -1.18 -3.15 -24.81
CA TYR A 55 -1.33 -4.18 -23.79
C TYR A 55 -0.03 -4.98 -23.58
N PRO A 56 0.34 -5.32 -22.34
CA PRO A 56 -0.30 -4.91 -21.09
C PRO A 56 0.05 -3.47 -20.70
N ARG A 57 -0.97 -2.65 -20.48
CA ARG A 57 -0.84 -1.29 -19.96
C ARG A 57 -1.29 -1.25 -18.50
N ARG A 58 -0.52 -0.60 -17.64
CA ARG A 58 -0.89 -0.40 -16.22
C ARG A 58 -1.26 1.04 -15.98
N ILE A 59 -2.34 1.24 -15.26
CA ILE A 59 -2.80 2.54 -14.80
C ILE A 59 -3.10 2.41 -13.32
N PHE A 60 -2.47 3.24 -12.52
CA PHE A 60 -2.54 3.22 -11.07
C PHE A 60 -3.67 4.12 -10.58
N LEU A 61 -4.27 3.70 -9.46
CA LEU A 61 -5.26 4.47 -8.72
C LEU A 61 -4.61 5.74 -8.19
N THR A 62 -5.20 6.90 -8.52
CA THR A 62 -4.70 8.22 -8.12
C THR A 62 -5.64 8.94 -7.17
N ARG A 63 -6.92 8.56 -7.13
CA ARG A 63 -7.90 9.18 -6.24
C ARG A 63 -9.01 8.20 -5.88
N LEU A 64 -9.44 8.22 -4.62
CA LEU A 64 -10.69 7.63 -4.16
C LEU A 64 -11.59 8.75 -3.70
N ARG A 65 -12.84 8.78 -4.13
CA ARG A 65 -13.84 9.77 -3.71
C ARG A 65 -15.08 9.05 -3.19
N ASP A 66 -15.52 9.44 -2.00
CA ASP A 66 -16.76 8.94 -1.42
C ASP A 66 -18.00 9.63 -2.05
N PRO A 67 -19.23 9.16 -1.77
CA PRO A 67 -20.44 9.76 -2.34
C PRO A 67 -20.71 11.19 -1.85
N SER A 68 -20.11 11.59 -0.72
CA SER A 68 -20.20 12.94 -0.16
C SER A 68 -19.18 13.91 -0.79
N GLY A 69 -18.31 13.41 -1.67
CA GLY A 69 -17.28 14.19 -2.36
C GLY A 69 -15.96 14.29 -1.60
N ASN A 70 -15.82 13.68 -0.42
CA ASN A 70 -14.53 13.62 0.27
C ASN A 70 -13.60 12.71 -0.52
N ALA A 71 -12.35 13.14 -0.70
CA ALA A 71 -11.40 12.40 -1.52
C ALA A 71 -10.09 12.13 -0.79
N VAL A 72 -9.44 11.05 -1.20
CA VAL A 72 -8.05 10.74 -0.86
C VAL A 72 -7.27 10.67 -2.16
N ASP A 73 -6.24 11.50 -2.28
CA ASP A 73 -5.35 11.57 -3.44
C ASP A 73 -4.05 10.81 -3.19
N LEU A 74 -3.61 10.06 -4.19
CA LEU A 74 -2.41 9.21 -4.18
C LEU A 74 -1.41 9.74 -5.22
N SER A 75 -0.22 10.11 -4.76
CA SER A 75 0.86 10.60 -5.63
C SER A 75 1.99 9.59 -5.74
N TYR A 76 2.53 9.44 -6.94
CA TYR A 76 3.58 8.47 -7.24
C TYR A 76 4.81 9.15 -7.86
N ASP A 77 5.99 8.59 -7.63
CA ASP A 77 7.19 8.98 -8.34
C ASP A 77 7.34 8.26 -9.70
N ALA A 78 8.41 8.58 -10.43
CA ALA A 78 8.72 7.98 -11.73
C ALA A 78 8.96 6.45 -11.66
N GLN A 79 9.33 5.93 -10.49
CA GLN A 79 9.49 4.49 -10.24
C GLN A 79 8.16 3.81 -9.89
N ARG A 80 7.06 4.57 -9.82
CA ARG A 80 5.70 4.13 -9.45
C ARG A 80 5.58 3.71 -7.99
N ARG A 81 6.38 4.33 -7.12
CA ARG A 81 6.26 4.20 -5.66
C ARG A 81 5.31 5.29 -5.14
N LEU A 82 4.43 4.94 -4.20
CA LEU A 82 3.54 5.91 -3.56
C LEU A 82 4.38 6.84 -2.69
N VAL A 83 4.41 8.14 -2.99
CA VAL A 83 5.22 9.13 -2.25
C VAL A 83 4.38 10.05 -1.37
N ALA A 84 3.08 10.17 -1.65
CA ALA A 84 2.18 10.94 -0.79
C ALA A 84 0.74 10.43 -0.84
N LEU A 85 0.06 10.56 0.29
CA LEU A 85 -1.39 10.47 0.44
C LEU A 85 -1.89 11.82 0.94
N THR A 86 -2.87 12.42 0.26
CA THR A 86 -3.51 13.67 0.71
C THR A 86 -4.96 13.40 1.03
N ASP A 87 -5.40 13.72 2.24
CA ASP A 87 -6.78 13.53 2.68
C ASP A 87 -7.72 14.63 2.17
N ALA A 88 -9.02 14.49 2.47
CA ALA A 88 -10.06 15.38 1.97
C ALA A 88 -9.94 16.83 2.47
N VAL A 89 -9.19 17.07 3.55
CA VAL A 89 -8.95 18.41 4.11
C VAL A 89 -7.56 18.94 3.73
N GLY A 90 -6.86 18.26 2.82
CA GLY A 90 -5.57 18.69 2.29
C GLY A 90 -4.37 18.32 3.16
N ARG A 91 -4.54 17.48 4.19
CA ARG A 91 -3.43 17.01 5.01
C ARG A 91 -2.69 15.88 4.30
N GLN A 92 -1.37 15.96 4.31
CA GLN A 92 -0.52 15.07 3.55
C GLN A 92 0.32 14.17 4.44
N THR A 93 0.29 12.87 4.17
CA THR A 93 1.25 11.89 4.68
C THR A 93 2.26 11.57 3.57
N VAL A 94 3.55 11.65 3.87
CA VAL A 94 4.65 11.49 2.91
C VAL A 94 5.41 10.19 3.17
N PHE A 95 5.85 9.54 2.09
CA PHE A 95 6.55 8.27 2.08
C PHE A 95 7.91 8.43 1.39
N ASP A 96 9.00 8.18 2.11
CA ASP A 96 10.36 8.29 1.58
C ASP A 96 11.01 6.93 1.34
N TYR A 97 11.78 6.83 0.27
CA TYR A 97 12.47 5.62 -0.16
C TYR A 97 13.95 5.92 -0.44
N GLN A 98 14.75 5.99 0.62
CA GLN A 98 16.12 6.51 0.57
C GLN A 98 17.20 5.41 0.46
N LEU A 99 16.79 4.13 0.44
CA LEU A 99 17.72 3.01 0.37
C LEU A 99 18.09 2.68 -1.08
N ALA A 100 19.23 3.20 -1.56
CA ALA A 100 19.65 3.08 -2.96
C ALA A 100 19.71 1.63 -3.48
N GLY A 101 20.20 0.68 -2.67
CA GLY A 101 20.29 -0.73 -3.05
C GLY A 101 18.95 -1.48 -3.03
N GLN A 102 17.93 -0.92 -2.38
CA GLN A 102 16.59 -1.52 -2.25
C GLN A 102 15.51 -0.43 -2.40
N PRO A 103 15.36 0.16 -3.60
CA PRO A 103 14.58 1.39 -3.78
C PRO A 103 13.08 1.22 -3.57
N LEU A 104 12.56 -0.01 -3.46
CA LEU A 104 11.15 -0.26 -3.14
C LEU A 104 10.87 -0.31 -1.63
N LEU A 105 11.91 -0.28 -0.80
CA LEU A 105 11.76 -0.29 0.66
C LEU A 105 11.54 1.12 1.20
N LEU A 106 10.43 1.28 1.92
CA LEU A 106 10.01 2.51 2.56
C LEU A 106 10.89 2.77 3.77
N THR A 107 11.61 3.89 3.80
CA THR A 107 12.55 4.21 4.89
C THR A 107 11.99 5.20 5.90
N ARG A 108 10.96 5.97 5.53
CA ARG A 108 10.35 6.96 6.41
C ARG A 108 8.89 7.21 6.05
N ILE A 109 8.07 7.41 7.07
CA ILE A 109 6.71 7.95 6.94
C ILE A 109 6.66 9.24 7.74
N THR A 110 6.20 10.32 7.12
CA THR A 110 6.01 11.61 7.77
C THR A 110 4.52 11.98 7.72
N ASP A 111 3.94 12.27 8.87
CA ASP A 111 2.54 12.66 9.00
C ASP A 111 2.32 14.15 8.66
N PRO A 112 1.06 14.60 8.57
CA PRO A 112 0.74 15.99 8.23
C PRO A 112 1.24 17.05 9.23
N PHE A 113 1.64 16.63 10.43
CA PHE A 113 2.16 17.50 11.49
C PHE A 113 3.69 17.51 11.54
N GLY A 114 4.36 16.86 10.57
CA GLY A 114 5.81 16.77 10.49
C GLY A 114 6.42 15.74 11.44
N ARG A 115 5.60 14.93 12.11
CA ARG A 115 6.07 13.80 12.94
C ARG A 115 6.40 12.65 12.01
N SER A 116 7.47 11.92 12.30
CA SER A 116 7.86 10.82 11.43
C SER A 116 8.34 9.59 12.19
N ALA A 117 8.19 8.44 11.53
CA ALA A 117 8.84 7.19 11.93
C ALA A 117 9.84 6.78 10.85
N SER A 118 11.01 6.28 11.25
CA SER A 118 11.98 5.66 10.35
C SER A 118 11.83 4.14 10.38
N ILE A 119 12.16 3.51 9.25
CA ILE A 119 12.03 2.08 9.03
C ILE A 119 13.36 1.58 8.47
N ASP A 120 14.00 0.68 9.21
CA ASP A 120 15.27 0.07 8.86
C ASP A 120 15.08 -1.40 8.48
N TYR A 121 16.00 -1.91 7.66
CA TYR A 121 15.96 -3.27 7.14
C TYR A 121 17.31 -3.96 7.35
N ASP A 122 17.28 -5.29 7.44
CA ASP A 122 18.49 -6.10 7.43
C ASP A 122 19.02 -6.32 6.00
N ALA A 123 20.15 -7.03 5.89
CA ALA A 123 20.79 -7.30 4.60
C ALA A 123 19.93 -8.14 3.63
N GLN A 124 18.89 -8.82 4.13
CA GLN A 124 17.93 -9.58 3.34
C GLN A 124 16.68 -8.77 2.98
N GLY A 125 16.62 -7.49 3.38
CA GLY A 125 15.46 -6.61 3.13
C GLY A 125 14.28 -6.85 4.07
N ARG A 126 14.51 -7.53 5.21
CA ARG A 126 13.48 -7.75 6.24
C ARG A 126 13.50 -6.60 7.24
N LEU A 127 12.31 -6.21 7.73
CA LEU A 127 12.17 -5.12 8.70
C LEU A 127 13.01 -5.39 9.95
N SER A 128 14.03 -4.60 10.23
CA SER A 128 14.90 -4.81 11.40
C SER A 128 14.56 -3.89 12.55
N ARG A 129 14.12 -2.66 12.25
CA ARG A 129 13.78 -1.65 13.26
C ARG A 129 12.75 -0.65 12.75
N ILE A 130 11.89 -0.18 13.66
CA ILE A 130 11.10 1.03 13.51
C ILE A 130 11.52 1.98 14.63
N THR A 131 11.80 3.23 14.30
CA THR A 131 12.04 4.30 15.28
C THR A 131 10.92 5.32 15.17
N ASP A 132 10.19 5.57 16.25
CA ASP A 132 9.10 6.53 16.27
C ASP A 132 9.59 7.99 16.41
N VAL A 133 8.65 8.93 16.45
CA VAL A 133 8.94 10.36 16.57
C VAL A 133 9.64 10.75 17.89
N LEU A 134 9.51 9.95 18.94
CA LEU A 134 10.15 10.16 20.24
C LEU A 134 11.55 9.52 20.30
N GLY A 135 11.98 8.84 19.24
CA GLY A 135 13.21 8.06 19.21
C GLY A 135 13.08 6.69 19.86
N LEU A 136 11.87 6.27 20.23
CA LEU A 136 11.63 4.93 20.77
C LEU A 136 11.70 3.91 19.65
N THR A 137 12.44 2.84 19.89
CA THR A 137 12.72 1.82 18.87
C THR A 137 11.99 0.52 19.16
N SER A 138 11.40 -0.06 18.13
CA SER A 138 10.99 -1.46 18.11
C SER A 138 11.84 -2.22 17.10
N SER A 139 12.45 -3.33 17.50
CA SER A 139 13.32 -4.14 16.65
C SER A 139 12.81 -5.56 16.49
N PHE A 140 13.10 -6.16 15.34
CA PHE A 140 12.61 -7.46 14.95
C PHE A 140 13.79 -8.37 14.60
N THR A 141 13.76 -9.60 15.10
CA THR A 141 14.75 -10.62 14.78
C THR A 141 14.07 -11.79 14.09
N TYR A 142 14.83 -12.49 13.26
CA TYR A 142 14.32 -13.58 12.44
C TYR A 142 15.24 -14.78 12.50
N ASN A 143 14.66 -15.97 12.32
CA ASN A 143 15.45 -17.16 12.03
C ASN A 143 15.88 -17.22 10.55
N SER A 144 16.60 -18.28 10.20
CA SER A 144 17.08 -18.56 8.84
C SER A 144 15.95 -18.80 7.83
N ALA A 145 14.77 -19.21 8.29
CA ALA A 145 13.58 -19.42 7.48
C ALA A 145 12.66 -18.18 7.39
N THR A 146 13.17 -17.00 7.75
CA THR A 146 12.46 -15.70 7.69
C THR A 146 11.30 -15.51 8.66
N PHE A 147 11.08 -16.44 9.58
CA PHE A 147 10.09 -16.25 10.65
C PHE A 147 10.64 -15.34 11.73
N ILE A 148 9.79 -14.44 12.23
CA ILE A 148 10.10 -13.60 13.38
C ILE A 148 10.32 -14.48 14.62
N THR A 149 11.39 -14.22 15.35
CA THR A 149 11.76 -14.92 16.60
C THR A 149 11.66 -14.02 17.82
N ALA A 150 11.82 -12.71 17.66
CA ALA A 150 11.58 -11.75 18.73
C ALA A 150 11.19 -10.39 18.20
N MET A 151 10.34 -9.71 18.96
CA MET A 151 10.05 -8.29 18.86
C MET A 151 10.46 -7.63 20.17
N THR A 152 11.41 -6.71 20.11
CA THR A 152 11.88 -5.94 21.27
C THR A 152 11.39 -4.52 21.14
N THR A 153 10.61 -4.06 22.11
CA THR A 153 10.10 -2.68 22.23
C THR A 153 10.71 -2.02 23.48
N PRO A 154 10.48 -0.72 23.72
CA PRO A 154 10.88 -0.10 24.99
C PRO A 154 10.22 -0.73 26.23
N TYR A 155 9.11 -1.45 26.04
CA TYR A 155 8.34 -2.07 27.11
C TYR A 155 8.72 -3.54 27.36
N GLY A 156 9.69 -4.07 26.59
CA GLY A 156 10.19 -5.43 26.75
C GLY A 156 10.20 -6.22 25.45
N THR A 157 10.55 -7.50 25.57
CA THR A 157 10.75 -8.41 24.43
C THR A 157 9.70 -9.50 24.44
N THR A 158 8.92 -9.58 23.36
CA THR A 158 8.08 -10.73 23.06
C THR A 158 8.86 -11.71 22.19
N GLN A 159 8.92 -12.97 22.58
CA GLN A 159 9.57 -14.05 21.84
C GLN A 159 8.56 -14.96 21.18
N PHE A 160 8.91 -15.45 20.00
CA PHE A 160 8.09 -16.36 19.20
C PHE A 160 8.89 -17.65 18.95
N ALA A 161 8.30 -18.77 19.31
CA ALA A 161 8.82 -20.10 18.98
C ALA A 161 7.73 -20.90 18.30
N PHE A 162 8.08 -21.71 17.31
CA PHE A 162 7.13 -22.57 16.63
C PHE A 162 7.78 -23.91 16.31
N GLY A 163 6.96 -24.91 16.03
CA GLY A 163 7.43 -26.22 15.64
C GLY A 163 6.32 -27.10 15.09
N GLU A 164 6.71 -28.28 14.65
CA GLU A 164 5.81 -29.29 14.12
C GLU A 164 6.15 -30.64 14.76
N SER A 165 5.14 -31.44 15.07
CA SER A 165 5.27 -32.81 15.52
C SER A 165 4.16 -33.65 14.88
N GLY A 166 4.55 -34.54 13.96
CA GLY A 166 3.60 -35.26 13.11
C GLY A 166 2.78 -34.28 12.26
N THR A 167 1.45 -34.29 12.40
CA THR A 167 0.54 -33.37 11.70
C THR A 167 0.21 -32.12 12.53
N THR A 168 0.76 -31.98 13.74
CA THR A 168 0.46 -30.89 14.66
C THR A 168 1.51 -29.80 14.54
N ARG A 169 1.06 -28.56 14.33
CA ARG A 169 1.89 -27.35 14.39
C ARG A 169 1.57 -26.56 15.64
N TRP A 170 2.58 -25.94 16.24
CA TRP A 170 2.41 -25.09 17.42
C TRP A 170 3.15 -23.77 17.25
N LEU A 171 2.64 -22.75 17.93
CA LEU A 171 3.23 -21.43 18.10
C LEU A 171 3.16 -21.11 19.60
N ASN A 172 4.30 -20.75 20.17
CA ASN A 172 4.44 -20.27 21.54
C ASN A 172 4.86 -18.80 21.51
N ILE A 173 4.20 -17.99 22.33
CA ILE A 173 4.44 -16.56 22.47
C ILE A 173 4.80 -16.32 23.93
N THR A 174 5.92 -15.66 24.17
CA THR A 174 6.38 -15.32 25.52
C THR A 174 6.52 -13.81 25.60
N ASP A 175 5.61 -13.18 26.33
CA ASP A 175 5.62 -11.73 26.56
C ASP A 175 6.58 -11.35 27.71
N PRO A 176 7.05 -10.08 27.74
CA PRO A 176 7.79 -9.58 28.89
C PRO A 176 6.93 -9.61 30.16
N LEU A 177 7.58 -9.90 31.31
CA LEU A 177 6.97 -9.91 32.64
C LEU A 177 6.49 -8.52 33.07
#